data_AF-A0AB72ZT26-F1
#
_entry.id   AF-A0AB72ZT26-F1
#
_cell.length_a   1.000
_cell.length_b   1.000
_cell.length_c   1.000
_cell.angle_alpha   90.00
_cell.angle_beta   90.00
_cell.angle_gamma   90.00
#
_symmetry.space_group_name_H-M   'P 1'
#
loop_
_entity.id
_entity.type
_entity.pdbx_description
1 polymer ?
#
loop_
_entity_poly.entity_id
_entity_poly.type
_entity_poly.pdbx_seq_one_letter_code
_entity_poly.pdbx_strand_id
1 'polypeptide(L)'
;QMVKNTKGIQQLSENYEKLNNFLNNYNTLNTLVKLSSDPSAVNDARDNLGSSAKNLLDVKTNSPAYQAVLLALNAAVGLWQVTSYAFTACGPGSNESANGGIQTFNNVPGQNTTTITCNSYYEPGHGGPISTENYAIINKAYQIIQKALTANGSNGEGIPVLSDTTTKLDFTINGDKRTGGNPNTKEKFSWSHGQYIHTHG
;
A
#
# COMPACT_ATOMS: atom_id res chain seq x y z
N GLN A 1 46.74 25.70 39.21
CA GLN A 1 47.03 24.68 38.17
C GLN A 1 45.95 23.60 38.25
N MET A 2 44.85 23.77 37.53
CA MET A 2 43.64 22.93 37.65
C MET A 2 43.36 22.11 36.37
N VAL A 3 44.03 22.44 35.26
CA VAL A 3 43.72 21.97 33.90
C VAL A 3 44.40 20.63 33.55
N LYS A 4 45.49 20.26 34.24
CA LYS A 4 46.18 18.97 34.03
C LYS A 4 45.48 17.81 34.75
N ASN A 5 44.87 18.04 35.92
CA ASN A 5 44.18 17.00 36.69
C ASN A 5 42.84 16.60 36.07
N THR A 6 42.11 17.52 35.43
CA THR A 6 40.81 17.20 34.79
C THR A 6 40.96 16.28 33.58
N LYS A 7 42.01 16.46 32.76
CA LYS A 7 42.28 15.58 31.61
C LYS A 7 42.61 14.14 32.02
N GLY A 8 43.39 13.97 33.09
CA GLY A 8 43.71 12.64 33.63
C GLY A 8 42.50 11.94 34.24
N ILE A 9 41.64 12.68 34.96
CA ILE A 9 40.39 12.15 35.52
C ILE A 9 39.40 11.78 34.40
N GLN A 10 39.32 12.58 33.33
CA GLN A 10 38.46 12.30 32.18
C GLN A 10 38.91 11.05 31.43
N GLN A 11 40.22 10.90 31.18
CA GLN A 11 40.78 9.67 30.60
C GLN A 11 40.55 8.44 31.48
N LEU A 12 40.66 8.58 32.80
CA LEU A 12 40.35 7.49 33.73
C LEU A 12 38.89 7.08 33.64
N SER A 13 37.97 8.05 33.64
CA SER A 13 36.53 7.80 33.49
C SER A 13 36.21 7.08 32.18
N GLU A 14 36.78 7.54 31.06
CA GLU A 14 36.61 6.89 29.75
C GLU A 14 37.16 5.45 29.75
N ASN A 15 38.29 5.20 30.42
CA ASN A 15 38.86 3.86 30.53
C ASN A 15 38.00 2.94 31.40
N TYR A 16 37.39 3.45 32.48
CA TYR A 16 36.44 2.69 33.29
C TYR A 16 35.15 2.37 32.53
N GLU A 17 34.64 3.29 31.72
CA GLU A 17 33.47 3.04 30.87
C GLU A 17 33.76 1.95 29.83
N LYS A 18 34.92 2.02 29.17
CA LYS A 18 35.38 0.99 28.22
C LYS A 18 35.53 -0.37 28.90
N LEU A 19 36.13 -0.42 30.09
CA LEU A 19 36.28 -1.65 30.86
C LEU A 19 34.90 -2.22 31.25
N ASN A 20 33.98 -1.37 31.73
CA ASN A 20 32.63 -1.79 32.08
C ASN A 20 31.87 -2.38 30.88
N ASN A 21 31.94 -1.72 29.72
CA ASN A 21 31.33 -2.22 28.49
C ASN A 21 31.97 -3.55 28.04
N PHE A 22 33.28 -3.69 28.15
CA PHE A 22 33.98 -4.94 27.86
C PHE A 22 33.52 -6.08 28.78
N LEU A 23 33.45 -5.84 30.09
CA LEU A 23 33.00 -6.84 31.06
C LEU A 23 31.53 -7.24 30.84
N ASN A 24 30.66 -6.29 30.49
CA ASN A 24 29.27 -6.59 30.13
C ASN A 24 29.16 -7.47 28.86
N ASN A 25 29.97 -7.18 27.84
CA ASN A 25 30.04 -8.00 26.63
C ASN A 25 30.58 -9.41 26.93
N TYR A 26 31.63 -9.52 27.75
CA TYR A 26 32.18 -10.81 28.18
C TYR A 26 31.15 -11.64 28.95
N ASN A 27 30.42 -11.03 29.89
CA ASN A 27 29.37 -11.70 30.65
C ASN A 27 28.23 -12.19 29.75
N THR A 28 27.83 -11.38 28.76
CA THR A 28 26.83 -11.76 27.75
C THR A 28 27.32 -12.96 26.94
N LEU A 29 28.56 -12.91 26.42
CA LEU A 29 29.13 -14.00 25.65
C LEU A 29 29.24 -15.30 26.46
N ASN A 30 29.72 -15.22 27.71
CA ASN A 30 29.82 -16.37 28.59
C ASN A 30 28.45 -17.03 28.84
N THR A 31 27.40 -16.21 28.98
CA THR A 31 26.02 -16.69 29.09
C THR A 31 25.57 -17.37 27.81
N LEU A 32 25.80 -16.77 26.64
CA LEU A 32 25.45 -17.35 25.35
C LEU A 32 26.17 -18.68 25.08
N VAL A 33 27.45 -18.81 25.47
CA VAL A 33 28.19 -20.08 25.34
C VAL A 33 27.53 -21.18 26.17
N LYS A 34 27.18 -20.88 27.43
CA LYS A 34 26.48 -21.83 28.31
C LYS A 34 25.14 -22.26 27.72
N LEU A 35 24.30 -21.30 27.30
CA LEU A 35 23.00 -21.58 26.70
C LEU A 35 23.13 -22.38 25.40
N SER A 36 24.13 -22.07 24.57
CA SER A 36 24.35 -22.77 23.29
C SER A 36 24.82 -24.22 23.47
N SER A 37 25.46 -24.53 24.60
CA SER A 37 25.88 -25.89 24.95
C SER A 37 24.81 -26.69 25.69
N ASP A 38 23.67 -26.08 26.05
CA ASP A 38 22.56 -26.72 26.76
C ASP A 38 21.44 -27.09 25.77
N PRO A 39 21.21 -28.38 25.47
CA PRO A 39 20.17 -28.81 24.55
C PRO A 39 18.75 -28.38 24.94
N SER A 40 18.47 -28.25 26.24
CA SER A 40 17.15 -27.82 26.73
C SER A 40 16.89 -26.35 26.38
N ALA A 41 17.85 -25.48 26.70
CA ALA A 41 17.79 -24.06 26.36
C ALA A 41 17.70 -23.83 24.84
N VAL A 42 18.41 -24.63 24.05
CA VAL A 42 18.34 -24.58 22.57
C VAL A 42 16.95 -25.00 22.08
N ASN A 43 16.36 -26.07 22.61
CA ASN A 43 15.03 -26.52 22.21
C ASN A 43 13.94 -25.52 22.64
N ASP A 44 14.02 -24.95 23.83
CA ASP A 44 13.10 -23.91 24.29
C ASP A 44 13.16 -22.68 23.37
N ALA A 45 14.36 -22.26 22.97
CA ALA A 45 14.53 -21.17 22.00
C ALA A 45 13.90 -21.51 20.64
N ARG A 46 14.07 -22.76 20.17
CA ARG A 46 13.46 -23.24 18.91
C ARG A 46 11.93 -23.27 18.98
N ASP A 47 11.36 -23.71 20.09
CA ASP A 47 9.92 -23.77 20.29
C ASP A 47 9.31 -22.36 20.36
N ASN A 48 9.98 -21.44 21.06
CA ASN A 48 9.60 -20.02 21.09
C ASN A 48 9.66 -19.37 19.70
N LEU A 49 10.69 -19.67 18.91
CA LEU A 49 10.79 -19.21 17.52
C LEU A 49 9.68 -19.81 16.65
N GLY A 50 9.39 -21.10 16.79
CA GLY A 50 8.31 -21.77 16.08
C GLY A 50 6.93 -21.18 16.40
N SER A 51 6.67 -20.91 17.68
CA SER A 51 5.44 -20.24 18.13
C SER A 51 5.32 -18.82 17.56
N SER A 52 6.42 -18.06 17.58
CA SER A 52 6.47 -16.71 17.02
C SER A 52 6.22 -16.71 15.50
N ALA A 53 6.79 -17.67 14.77
CA ALA A 53 6.56 -17.82 13.33
C ALA A 53 5.09 -18.13 13.01
N LYS A 54 4.45 -19.03 13.77
CA LYS A 54 3.01 -19.31 13.64
C LYS A 54 2.17 -18.08 13.95
N ASN A 55 2.50 -17.33 15.01
CA ASN A 55 1.80 -16.10 15.35
C ASN A 55 1.97 -14.99 14.30
N LEU A 56 3.04 -15.01 13.50
CA LEU A 56 3.22 -14.09 12.39
C LEU A 56 2.47 -14.55 11.13
N LEU A 57 2.46 -15.84 10.84
CA LEU A 57 2.04 -16.36 9.54
C LEU A 57 0.65 -17.00 9.51
N ASP A 58 0.24 -17.66 10.60
CA ASP A 58 -0.93 -18.56 10.64
C ASP A 58 -2.16 -17.94 11.33
N VAL A 59 -2.05 -16.70 11.83
CA VAL A 59 -3.15 -16.01 12.53
C VAL A 59 -3.35 -14.61 11.97
N LYS A 60 -4.57 -14.07 12.10
CA LYS A 60 -4.95 -12.75 11.59
C LYS A 60 -4.85 -11.65 12.65
N THR A 61 -5.64 -11.78 13.72
CA THR A 61 -5.84 -10.72 14.72
C THR A 61 -4.59 -10.37 15.50
N ASN A 62 -3.85 -11.38 15.95
CA ASN A 62 -2.66 -11.19 16.78
C ASN A 62 -1.35 -11.17 15.99
N SER A 63 -1.42 -11.23 14.65
CA SER A 63 -0.24 -11.15 13.79
C SER A 63 0.03 -9.68 13.41
N PRO A 64 1.12 -9.07 13.87
CA PRO A 64 1.51 -7.74 13.39
C PRO A 64 1.76 -7.71 11.89
N ALA A 65 2.24 -8.82 11.30
CA ALA A 65 2.50 -8.92 9.87
C ALA A 65 1.21 -8.90 9.05
N TYR A 66 0.19 -9.67 9.46
CA TYR A 66 -1.12 -9.65 8.81
C TYR A 66 -1.77 -8.26 8.91
N GLN A 67 -1.73 -7.64 10.10
CA GLN A 67 -2.30 -6.30 10.30
C GLN A 67 -1.59 -5.23 9.45
N ALA A 68 -0.28 -5.34 9.27
CA ALA A 68 0.46 -4.42 8.40
C ALA A 68 0.04 -4.55 6.92
N VAL A 69 -0.14 -5.77 6.41
CA VAL A 69 -0.66 -6.01 5.05
C VAL A 69 -2.07 -5.46 4.91
N LEU A 70 -2.95 -5.77 5.86
CA LEU A 70 -4.33 -5.30 5.86
C LEU A 70 -4.40 -3.76 5.88
N LEU A 71 -3.57 -3.10 6.68
CA LEU A 71 -3.47 -1.64 6.73
C LEU A 71 -3.04 -1.06 5.38
N ALA A 72 -2.02 -1.62 4.75
CA ALA A 72 -1.53 -1.15 3.45
C ALA A 72 -2.60 -1.27 2.35
N LEU A 73 -3.32 -2.41 2.30
CA LEU A 73 -4.40 -2.64 1.34
C LEU A 73 -5.57 -1.67 1.57
N ASN A 74 -6.00 -1.50 2.83
CA ASN A 74 -7.06 -0.55 3.18
C ASN A 74 -6.67 0.90 2.86
N ALA A 75 -5.43 1.29 3.11
CA ALA A 75 -4.95 2.63 2.79
C ALA A 75 -4.95 2.88 1.28
N ALA A 76 -4.52 1.91 0.46
CA ALA A 76 -4.55 2.02 -0.99
C ALA A 76 -5.98 2.13 -1.54
N VAL A 77 -6.90 1.29 -1.04
CA VAL A 77 -8.33 1.34 -1.39
C VAL A 77 -8.95 2.67 -0.96
N GLY A 78 -8.69 3.12 0.27
CA GLY A 78 -9.20 4.39 0.80
C GLY A 78 -8.68 5.59 0.00
N LEU A 79 -7.39 5.60 -0.38
CA LEU A 79 -6.82 6.64 -1.22
C LEU A 79 -7.53 6.72 -2.58
N TRP A 80 -7.78 5.59 -3.23
CA TRP A 80 -8.55 5.58 -4.47
C TRP A 80 -9.99 6.05 -4.26
N GLN A 81 -10.64 5.64 -3.17
CA GLN A 81 -12.00 6.07 -2.84
C GLN A 81 -12.14 7.60 -2.71
N VAL A 82 -11.15 8.27 -2.11
CA VAL A 82 -11.21 9.73 -1.92
C VAL A 82 -10.69 10.53 -3.10
N THR A 83 -9.91 9.93 -4.03
CA THR A 83 -9.30 10.67 -5.16
C THR A 83 -9.89 10.33 -6.52
N SER A 84 -10.53 9.18 -6.69
CA SER A 84 -11.05 8.67 -7.97
C SER A 84 -12.01 9.63 -8.68
N TYR A 85 -12.81 10.40 -7.95
CA TYR A 85 -13.70 11.41 -8.54
C TYR A 85 -12.93 12.53 -9.29
N ALA A 86 -11.70 12.84 -8.90
CA ALA A 86 -10.87 13.83 -9.59
C ALA A 86 -10.32 13.30 -10.93
N PHE A 87 -10.46 11.99 -11.17
CA PHE A 87 -10.06 11.33 -12.41
C PHE A 87 -11.24 11.10 -13.37
N THR A 88 -12.40 11.75 -13.16
CA THR A 88 -13.52 11.73 -14.13
C THR A 88 -13.13 12.32 -15.49
N ALA A 89 -12.08 13.14 -15.53
CA ALA A 89 -11.51 13.67 -16.76
C ALA A 89 -10.75 12.62 -17.60
N CYS A 90 -10.81 11.32 -17.30
CA CYS A 90 -10.14 10.28 -18.10
C CYS A 90 -10.70 10.15 -19.52
N GLY A 91 -9.91 9.66 -20.48
CA GLY A 91 -10.39 9.49 -21.85
C GLY A 91 -9.35 9.09 -22.88
N PRO A 92 -9.77 8.91 -24.14
CA PRO A 92 -8.88 8.51 -25.22
C PRO A 92 -8.09 9.67 -25.86
N GLY A 93 -8.44 10.93 -25.59
CA GLY A 93 -7.93 12.08 -26.33
C GLY A 93 -8.74 12.39 -27.58
N SER A 94 -8.14 13.09 -28.53
CA SER A 94 -8.83 13.55 -29.74
C SER A 94 -9.21 12.41 -30.69
N ASN A 95 -8.53 11.27 -30.60
CA ASN A 95 -8.84 10.05 -31.33
C ASN A 95 -9.59 9.07 -30.43
N GLU A 96 -10.90 8.90 -30.64
CA GLU A 96 -11.79 8.05 -29.85
C GLU A 96 -11.41 6.56 -29.80
N SER A 97 -10.55 6.09 -30.71
CA SER A 97 -10.04 4.71 -30.74
C SER A 97 -8.66 4.54 -30.09
N ALA A 98 -7.98 5.62 -29.74
CA ALA A 98 -6.67 5.59 -29.09
C ALA A 98 -6.79 5.40 -27.56
N ASN A 99 -5.67 5.09 -26.88
CA ASN A 99 -5.55 5.17 -25.42
C ASN A 99 -6.61 4.38 -24.63
N GLY A 100 -7.08 3.26 -25.18
CA GLY A 100 -8.13 2.41 -24.60
C GLY A 100 -9.56 2.77 -25.01
N GLY A 101 -9.74 3.83 -25.82
CA GLY A 101 -11.02 4.28 -26.35
C GLY A 101 -11.94 4.88 -25.29
N ILE A 102 -13.22 5.02 -25.61
CA ILE A 102 -14.24 5.45 -24.64
C ILE A 102 -14.79 4.24 -23.90
N GLN A 103 -14.73 4.26 -22.56
CA GLN A 103 -15.23 3.18 -21.70
C GLN A 103 -15.95 3.75 -20.47
N THR A 104 -16.96 3.02 -20.00
CA THR A 104 -17.62 3.27 -18.72
C THR A 104 -17.22 2.18 -17.72
N PHE A 105 -16.95 2.56 -16.48
CA PHE A 105 -16.57 1.68 -15.38
C PHE A 105 -17.61 1.80 -14.28
N ASN A 106 -18.20 0.67 -13.86
CA ASN A 106 -19.15 0.62 -12.75
C ASN A 106 -18.45 0.21 -11.45
N ASN A 107 -19.15 0.38 -10.33
CA ASN A 107 -18.67 0.08 -8.98
C ASN A 107 -17.39 0.84 -8.64
N VAL A 108 -17.28 2.07 -9.13
CA VAL A 108 -16.18 3.00 -8.86
C VAL A 108 -16.70 4.22 -8.11
N PRO A 109 -15.93 4.78 -7.17
CA PRO A 109 -16.32 6.00 -6.49
C PRO A 109 -16.30 7.19 -7.47
N GLY A 110 -17.47 7.76 -7.76
CA GLY A 110 -17.62 8.98 -8.55
C GLY A 110 -18.36 10.06 -7.76
N GLN A 111 -18.42 11.27 -8.31
CA GLN A 111 -19.12 12.38 -7.66
C GLN A 111 -20.64 12.09 -7.64
N ASN A 112 -21.17 11.70 -6.48
CA ASN A 112 -22.57 11.28 -6.29
C ASN A 112 -23.03 10.12 -7.21
N THR A 113 -22.10 9.33 -7.74
CA THR A 113 -22.36 8.20 -8.63
C THR A 113 -21.40 7.05 -8.32
N THR A 114 -21.78 5.84 -8.72
CA THR A 114 -20.93 4.64 -8.64
C THR A 114 -20.34 4.25 -10.00
N THR A 115 -20.34 5.19 -10.94
CA THR A 115 -19.97 4.98 -12.34
C THR A 115 -19.10 6.13 -12.84
N ILE A 116 -18.01 5.82 -13.55
CA ILE A 116 -17.16 6.81 -14.22
C ILE A 116 -17.06 6.45 -15.70
N THR A 117 -17.25 7.43 -16.58
CA THR A 117 -17.05 7.28 -18.03
C THR A 117 -15.80 8.03 -18.45
N CYS A 118 -14.85 7.32 -19.04
CA CYS A 118 -13.64 7.90 -19.62
C CYS A 118 -13.89 8.28 -21.08
N ASN A 119 -14.27 9.54 -21.31
CA ASN A 119 -14.59 10.09 -22.64
C ASN A 119 -14.01 11.49 -22.88
N SER A 120 -12.97 11.86 -22.14
CA SER A 120 -12.26 13.13 -22.34
C SER A 120 -11.60 13.20 -23.72
N TYR A 121 -11.83 14.32 -24.40
CA TYR A 121 -11.23 14.67 -25.69
C TYR A 121 -9.79 15.20 -25.54
N TYR A 122 -9.36 15.56 -24.33
CA TYR A 122 -8.01 16.08 -24.09
C TYR A 122 -6.98 14.96 -24.10
N GLU A 123 -5.83 15.21 -24.74
CA GLU A 123 -4.77 14.21 -24.87
C GLU A 123 -4.26 13.76 -23.50
N PRO A 124 -4.27 12.44 -23.21
CA PRO A 124 -3.75 11.91 -21.97
C PRO A 124 -2.25 12.19 -21.79
N GLY A 125 -1.84 12.52 -20.56
CA GLY A 125 -0.43 12.79 -20.28
C GLY A 125 -0.18 13.51 -18.97
N HIS A 126 1.09 13.77 -18.67
CA HIS A 126 1.49 14.50 -17.45
C HIS A 126 0.90 15.92 -17.45
N GLY A 127 0.19 16.28 -16.38
CA GLY A 127 -0.54 17.56 -16.28
C GLY A 127 -1.87 17.58 -17.05
N GLY A 128 -2.25 16.48 -17.70
CA GLY A 128 -3.51 16.29 -18.40
C GLY A 128 -4.32 15.14 -17.80
N PRO A 129 -5.33 14.65 -18.54
CA PRO A 129 -6.16 13.54 -18.10
C PRO A 129 -5.41 12.21 -18.12
N ILE A 130 -5.89 11.25 -17.34
CA ILE A 130 -5.42 9.86 -17.42
C ILE A 130 -6.04 9.17 -18.64
N SER A 131 -5.28 8.30 -19.31
CA SER A 131 -5.83 7.51 -20.42
C SER A 131 -6.87 6.51 -19.91
N THR A 132 -7.85 6.18 -20.76
CA THR A 132 -8.82 5.12 -20.46
C THR A 132 -8.14 3.79 -20.16
N GLU A 133 -7.07 3.47 -20.88
CA GLU A 133 -6.27 2.26 -20.64
C GLU A 133 -5.67 2.23 -19.21
N ASN A 134 -5.02 3.30 -18.78
CA ASN A 134 -4.44 3.36 -17.44
C ASN A 134 -5.53 3.36 -16.36
N TYR A 135 -6.65 4.05 -16.59
CA TYR A 135 -7.79 3.99 -15.68
C TYR A 135 -8.32 2.55 -15.54
N ALA A 136 -8.41 1.80 -16.64
CA ALA A 136 -8.85 0.40 -16.62
C ALA A 136 -7.92 -0.50 -15.77
N ILE A 137 -6.60 -0.29 -15.86
CA ILE A 137 -5.61 -1.02 -15.05
C ILE A 137 -5.82 -0.74 -13.56
N ILE A 138 -5.95 0.54 -13.19
CA ILE A 138 -6.14 0.95 -11.80
C ILE A 138 -7.47 0.43 -11.26
N ASN A 139 -8.57 0.59 -12.02
CA ASN A 139 -9.88 0.09 -11.63
C ASN A 139 -9.86 -1.43 -11.43
N LYS A 140 -9.22 -2.19 -12.34
CA LYS A 140 -9.10 -3.65 -12.19
C LYS A 140 -8.40 -4.02 -10.87
N ALA A 141 -7.29 -3.36 -10.55
CA ALA A 141 -6.59 -3.58 -9.29
C ALA A 141 -7.45 -3.23 -8.07
N TYR A 142 -8.12 -2.07 -8.11
CA TYR A 142 -9.05 -1.63 -7.07
C TYR A 142 -10.17 -2.66 -6.83
N GLN A 143 -10.82 -3.16 -7.87
CA GLN A 143 -11.90 -4.14 -7.76
C GLN A 143 -11.39 -5.46 -7.15
N ILE A 144 -10.20 -5.93 -7.55
CA ILE A 144 -9.58 -7.13 -6.97
C ILE A 144 -9.34 -6.95 -5.48
N ILE A 145 -8.69 -5.86 -5.08
CA ILE A 145 -8.36 -5.61 -3.67
C ILE A 145 -9.64 -5.43 -2.84
N GLN A 146 -10.60 -4.65 -3.35
CA GLN A 146 -11.86 -4.41 -2.67
C GLN A 146 -12.65 -5.71 -2.46
N LYS A 147 -12.66 -6.60 -3.47
CA LYS A 147 -13.30 -7.92 -3.36
C LYS A 147 -12.55 -8.85 -2.42
N ALA A 148 -11.22 -8.85 -2.47
CA ALA A 148 -10.39 -9.64 -1.56
C ALA A 148 -10.64 -9.24 -0.09
N LEU A 149 -10.74 -7.93 0.19
CA LEU A 149 -11.01 -7.42 1.54
C LEU A 149 -12.43 -7.75 2.03
N THR A 150 -13.40 -7.88 1.12
CA THR A 150 -14.82 -8.04 1.44
C THR A 150 -15.38 -9.46 1.25
N ALA A 151 -14.57 -10.40 0.74
CA ALA A 151 -15.01 -11.74 0.35
C ALA A 151 -15.71 -12.53 1.48
N ASN A 152 -15.34 -12.29 2.74
CA ASN A 152 -15.93 -12.92 3.93
C ASN A 152 -16.61 -11.89 4.85
N GLY A 153 -17.14 -10.80 4.29
CA GLY A 153 -17.75 -9.69 5.03
C GLY A 153 -16.85 -8.45 5.12
N SER A 154 -17.37 -7.36 5.68
CA SER A 154 -16.74 -6.03 5.61
C SER A 154 -15.53 -5.82 6.53
N ASN A 155 -15.11 -6.83 7.29
CA ASN A 155 -14.09 -6.69 8.35
C ASN A 155 -12.66 -7.00 7.90
N GLY A 156 -12.39 -7.20 6.60
CA GLY A 156 -11.04 -7.56 6.11
C GLY A 156 -10.66 -9.03 6.34
N GLU A 157 -11.62 -9.88 6.71
CA GLU A 157 -11.44 -11.32 6.92
C GLU A 157 -11.37 -12.12 5.62
N GLY A 158 -11.59 -11.47 4.47
CA GLY A 158 -11.48 -12.09 3.16
C GLY A 158 -10.04 -12.42 2.75
N ILE A 159 -9.04 -11.73 3.30
CA ILE A 159 -7.62 -12.04 3.06
C ILE A 159 -7.22 -13.26 3.90
N PRO A 160 -6.63 -14.31 3.32
CA PRO A 160 -6.17 -15.49 4.07
C PRO A 160 -4.97 -15.15 4.97
N VAL A 161 -4.66 -16.03 5.92
CA VAL A 161 -3.42 -15.92 6.72
C VAL A 161 -2.19 -15.97 5.80
N LEU A 162 -1.06 -15.40 6.23
CA LEU A 162 0.11 -15.20 5.34
C LEU A 162 0.78 -16.51 4.89
N SER A 163 0.61 -17.60 5.63
CA SER A 163 1.08 -18.92 5.22
C SER A 163 0.24 -19.55 4.11
N ASP A 164 -1.03 -19.14 3.96
CA ASP A 164 -1.90 -19.62 2.88
C ASP A 164 -1.75 -18.71 1.65
N THR A 165 -1.03 -19.25 0.66
CA THR A 165 -0.78 -18.60 -0.63
C THR A 165 -1.60 -19.23 -1.77
N THR A 166 -2.57 -20.08 -1.43
CA THR A 166 -3.30 -20.92 -2.40
C THR A 166 -4.77 -20.57 -2.54
N THR A 167 -5.35 -19.87 -1.57
CA THR A 167 -6.73 -19.38 -1.65
C THR A 167 -6.93 -18.54 -2.91
N LYS A 168 -7.90 -18.96 -3.74
CA LYS A 168 -8.28 -18.27 -4.97
C LYS A 168 -9.46 -17.35 -4.73
N LEU A 169 -9.45 -16.20 -5.40
CA LEU A 169 -10.55 -15.26 -5.40
C LEU A 169 -11.24 -15.29 -6.76
N ASP A 170 -12.40 -15.95 -6.82
CA ASP A 170 -13.22 -16.02 -8.03
C ASP A 170 -14.36 -15.01 -7.93
N PHE A 171 -14.36 -14.01 -8.81
CA PHE A 171 -15.42 -13.02 -8.89
C PHE A 171 -15.51 -12.43 -10.29
N THR A 172 -16.70 -11.92 -10.63
CA THR A 172 -16.91 -11.14 -11.85
C THR A 172 -16.79 -9.66 -11.52
N ILE A 173 -15.96 -8.94 -12.27
CA ILE A 173 -15.98 -7.47 -12.25
C ILE A 173 -17.25 -7.06 -12.99
N ASN A 174 -18.29 -6.73 -12.23
CA ASN A 174 -19.54 -6.20 -12.78
C ASN A 174 -19.30 -4.74 -13.14
N GLY A 175 -19.11 -4.51 -14.43
CA GLY A 175 -18.78 -3.22 -15.03
C GLY A 175 -18.67 -3.42 -16.52
N ASP A 176 -19.74 -3.12 -17.25
CA ASP A 176 -19.71 -3.24 -18.70
C ASP A 176 -18.61 -2.32 -19.23
N LYS A 177 -17.59 -2.89 -19.88
CA LYS A 177 -16.84 -2.12 -20.88
C LYS A 177 -17.82 -1.82 -22.03
N ARG A 178 -18.56 -0.71 -21.92
CA ARG A 178 -19.34 -0.20 -23.04
C ARG A 178 -18.39 0.58 -23.94
N THR A 179 -18.06 -0.01 -25.07
CA THR A 179 -17.29 0.65 -26.12
C THR A 179 -18.21 1.46 -27.02
N GLY A 180 -17.80 2.66 -27.44
CA GLY A 180 -18.58 3.49 -28.36
C GLY A 180 -19.48 4.52 -27.68
N GLY A 181 -18.91 5.31 -26.77
CA GLY A 181 -19.56 6.51 -26.23
C GLY A 181 -19.26 7.76 -27.06
N ASN A 182 -19.91 8.88 -26.74
CA ASN A 182 -19.62 10.17 -27.36
C ASN A 182 -18.59 10.94 -26.51
N PRO A 183 -17.65 11.68 -27.12
CA PRO A 183 -16.74 12.57 -26.40
C PRO A 183 -17.50 13.60 -25.58
N ASN A 184 -16.93 14.01 -24.44
CA ASN A 184 -17.47 15.17 -23.71
C ASN A 184 -17.47 16.42 -24.60
N THR A 185 -18.49 17.25 -24.44
CA THR A 185 -18.55 18.55 -25.11
C THR A 185 -17.39 19.41 -24.65
N LYS A 186 -16.68 20.04 -25.59
CA LYS A 186 -15.57 20.93 -25.28
C LYS A 186 -16.12 22.14 -24.49
N GLU A 187 -15.73 22.28 -23.23
CA GLU A 187 -16.18 23.40 -22.41
C GLU A 187 -15.33 24.66 -22.66
N LYS A 188 -16.04 25.78 -22.76
CA LYS A 188 -15.48 27.09 -23.10
C LYS A 188 -16.06 28.10 -22.13
N PHE A 189 -15.25 28.61 -21.21
CA PHE A 189 -15.71 29.64 -20.29
C PHE A 189 -15.37 31.03 -20.81
N SER A 190 -16.17 32.01 -20.42
CA SER A 190 -15.99 33.41 -20.81
C SER A 190 -14.60 33.98 -20.47
N TRP A 191 -13.94 33.43 -19.45
CA TRP A 191 -12.58 33.82 -19.02
C TRP A 191 -11.45 33.11 -19.77
N SER A 192 -11.76 32.14 -20.63
CA SER A 192 -10.76 31.33 -21.32
C SER A 192 -10.20 31.96 -22.60
N HIS A 193 -10.60 33.19 -22.91
CA HIS A 193 -10.15 33.93 -24.10
C HIS A 193 -10.30 33.13 -25.41
N GLY A 194 -11.35 32.31 -25.50
CA GLY A 194 -11.60 31.51 -26.69
C GLY A 194 -11.02 30.10 -26.66
N GLN A 195 -10.22 29.76 -25.65
CA GLN A 195 -9.58 28.44 -25.50
C GLN A 195 -10.50 27.45 -24.81
N TYR A 196 -10.45 26.18 -25.23
CA TYR A 196 -11.16 25.10 -24.54
C TYR A 196 -10.38 24.73 -23.29
N ILE A 197 -11.06 24.62 -22.15
CA ILE A 197 -10.42 24.39 -20.85
C ILE A 197 -11.10 23.26 -20.10
N HIS A 198 -10.27 22.55 -19.34
CA HIS A 198 -10.66 21.43 -18.50
C HIS A 198 -11.80 21.82 -17.55
N THR A 199 -12.90 21.08 -17.61
CA THR A 199 -13.87 21.05 -16.52
C THR A 199 -13.87 19.69 -15.86
N HIS A 200 -13.76 19.73 -14.53
CA HIS A 200 -14.18 18.63 -13.69
C HIS A 200 -15.71 18.62 -13.74
N GLY A 201 -16.27 17.68 -14.48
CA GLY A 201 -17.67 17.25 -14.38
C GLY A 201 -17.76 15.91 -13.68
#